data_AF-A0A7C1YHJ5-F1
#
_entry.id   AF-A0A7C1YHJ5-F1
#
_cell.length_a   1.000
_cell.length_b   1.000
_cell.length_c   1.000
_cell.angle_alpha   90.00
_cell.angle_beta   90.00
_cell.angle_gamma   90.00
#
_symmetry.space_group_name_H-M   'P 1'
#
loop_
_entity.id
_entity.type
_entity.pdbx_description
1 polymer ?
#
loop_
_entity_poly.entity_id
_entity_poly.type
_entity_poly.pdbx_seq_one_letter_code
_entity_poly.pdbx_strand_id
1 'polypeptide(L)'
;MYGPAPKGRNRGIAGAPKVSVSTAYGWPSDEQFDEADLVAFFCYVQWDRAKLAQAKKYLSRGGGIVIMHPAVIAPKESGLDDELAALIGLAWKQGQTRWRHGQMDLKITAPDHPICLGLPETIRVLDEPYWPFTGDRSKVTVLVTSDETISKDSKETKPEPMFYTCERGKGRVFNCVLGHYTWTFDDPYVRILMLRGMAWAAGESPYRFDPLVLRGIKLAE
;
A
#
# COMPACT_ATOMS: atom_id res chain seq x y z
N MET A 1 7.80 -8.43 -5.63
CA MET A 1 9.12 -7.95 -6.12
C MET A 1 10.08 -8.08 -4.94
N TYR A 2 10.75 -9.19 -4.67
CA TYR A 2 11.77 -9.89 -5.46
C TYR A 2 11.83 -11.38 -5.05
N GLY A 3 12.03 -12.26 -6.03
CA GLY A 3 12.69 -13.56 -5.85
C GLY A 3 14.13 -13.47 -6.42
N PRO A 4 14.95 -14.53 -6.34
CA PRO A 4 16.30 -14.53 -6.91
C PRO A 4 16.25 -14.15 -8.39
N ALA A 5 17.23 -13.36 -8.85
CA ALA A 5 17.32 -12.93 -10.23
C ALA A 5 17.20 -14.14 -11.19
N PRO A 6 16.34 -14.07 -12.21
CA PRO A 6 16.28 -15.13 -13.22
C PRO A 6 17.68 -15.36 -13.81
N LYS A 7 18.15 -16.61 -13.78
CA LYS A 7 19.41 -16.97 -14.45
C LYS A 7 19.19 -16.92 -15.96
N GLY A 8 19.70 -15.87 -16.62
CA GLY A 8 19.66 -15.68 -18.07
C GLY A 8 19.36 -14.22 -18.45
N ARG A 9 20.12 -13.66 -19.40
CA ARG A 9 20.13 -12.20 -19.68
C ARG A 9 18.80 -11.60 -20.18
N ASN A 10 17.86 -12.38 -20.72
CA ASN A 10 16.79 -11.82 -21.58
C ASN A 10 15.35 -12.31 -21.34
N ARG A 11 15.02 -12.91 -20.20
CA ARG A 11 13.62 -13.29 -19.91
C ARG A 11 13.19 -12.78 -18.54
N GLY A 12 13.02 -11.45 -18.43
CA GLY A 12 12.51 -10.85 -17.19
C GLY A 12 12.53 -9.33 -17.06
N ILE A 13 13.11 -8.55 -17.99
CA ILE A 13 13.58 -7.17 -17.65
C ILE A 13 13.17 -6.07 -18.65
N ALA A 14 12.04 -6.16 -19.35
CA ALA A 14 11.47 -4.93 -19.93
C ALA A 14 10.58 -4.27 -18.86
N GLY A 15 10.84 -3.03 -18.42
CA GLY A 15 9.88 -2.28 -17.59
C GLY A 15 8.55 -2.06 -18.33
N ALA A 16 7.57 -1.40 -17.70
CA ALA A 16 6.47 -0.84 -18.49
C ALA A 16 7.00 0.30 -19.38
N PRO A 17 6.43 0.52 -20.58
CA PRO A 17 6.76 1.67 -21.41
C PRO A 17 6.62 2.99 -20.62
N LYS A 18 7.59 3.89 -20.80
CA LYS A 18 7.61 5.21 -20.12
C LYS A 18 7.56 5.09 -18.59
N VAL A 19 8.27 4.10 -18.04
CA VAL A 19 8.49 3.97 -16.60
C VAL A 19 9.98 3.87 -16.34
N SER A 20 10.52 4.82 -15.58
CA SER A 20 11.82 4.73 -14.93
C SER A 20 11.62 4.37 -13.46
N VAL A 21 12.58 3.65 -12.90
CA VAL A 21 12.59 3.32 -11.46
C VAL A 21 13.98 3.65 -10.95
N SER A 22 14.04 4.46 -9.91
CA SER A 22 15.24 4.63 -9.09
C SER A 22 14.99 4.03 -7.70
N THR A 23 16.05 3.55 -7.06
CA THR A 23 15.97 2.97 -5.72
C THR A 23 16.55 3.93 -4.69
N ALA A 24 15.94 3.98 -3.51
CA ALA A 24 16.46 4.70 -2.36
C ALA A 24 16.60 3.75 -1.18
N TYR A 25 17.66 3.90 -0.39
CA TYR A 25 17.83 3.17 0.87
C TYR A 25 17.64 4.14 2.04
N GLY A 26 16.75 3.80 2.96
CA GLY A 26 16.39 4.65 4.10
C GLY A 26 15.42 5.78 3.74
N TRP A 27 15.74 6.62 2.74
CA TRP A 27 14.90 7.74 2.31
C TRP A 27 15.28 8.24 0.90
N PRO A 28 14.32 8.68 0.04
CA PRO A 28 14.64 9.29 -1.24
C PRO A 28 15.36 10.64 -1.10
N SER A 29 16.26 10.96 -2.03
CA SER A 29 16.90 12.29 -2.09
C SER A 29 15.91 13.38 -2.52
N ASP A 30 16.30 14.63 -2.35
CA ASP A 30 15.50 15.79 -2.79
C ASP A 30 15.26 15.74 -4.31
N GLU A 31 16.28 15.37 -5.09
CA GLU A 31 16.17 15.20 -6.54
C GLU A 31 15.21 14.05 -6.90
N GLN A 32 15.28 12.92 -6.17
CA GLN A 32 14.34 11.82 -6.39
C GLN A 32 12.91 12.23 -6.09
N PHE A 33 12.68 13.00 -5.01
CA PHE A 33 11.36 13.56 -4.78
C PHE A 33 10.97 14.50 -5.93
N ASP A 34 11.87 15.38 -6.37
CA ASP A 34 11.60 16.40 -7.40
C ASP A 34 11.21 15.80 -8.75
N GLU A 35 11.81 14.69 -9.14
CA GLU A 35 11.54 14.01 -10.41
C GLU A 35 10.41 12.98 -10.36
N ALA A 36 10.15 12.34 -9.22
CA ALA A 36 9.25 11.19 -9.16
C ALA A 36 7.76 11.56 -9.22
N ASP A 37 7.01 10.94 -10.12
CA ASP A 37 5.54 10.95 -10.11
C ASP A 37 4.96 10.13 -8.95
N LEU A 38 5.71 9.13 -8.48
CA LEU A 38 5.32 8.20 -7.42
C LEU A 38 6.51 7.84 -6.52
N VAL A 39 6.31 7.93 -5.20
CA VAL A 39 7.22 7.39 -4.18
C VAL A 39 6.54 6.22 -3.47
N ALA A 40 7.17 5.05 -3.53
CA ALA A 40 6.68 3.83 -2.91
C ALA A 40 7.52 3.48 -1.69
N PHE A 41 6.94 3.55 -0.50
CA PHE A 41 7.56 3.12 0.74
C PHE A 41 7.23 1.66 1.00
N PHE A 42 8.29 0.83 0.95
CA PHE A 42 8.23 -0.59 1.26
C PHE A 42 9.05 -0.87 2.50
N CYS A 43 8.48 -1.64 3.42
CA CYS A 43 9.07 -1.96 4.72
C CYS A 43 9.16 -0.75 5.69
N TYR A 44 9.84 -0.93 6.82
CA TYR A 44 9.90 0.05 7.91
C TYR A 44 10.53 1.36 7.44
N VAL A 45 9.81 2.45 7.64
CA VAL A 45 10.30 3.81 7.39
C VAL A 45 10.66 4.43 8.74
N GLN A 46 11.85 5.02 8.84
CA GLN A 46 12.27 5.76 10.02
C GLN A 46 11.62 7.15 10.02
N TRP A 47 10.29 7.22 10.12
CA TRP A 47 9.54 8.48 10.09
C TRP A 47 10.02 9.44 11.17
N ASP A 48 10.23 10.69 10.77
CA ASP A 48 10.49 11.83 11.63
C ASP A 48 9.75 13.05 11.08
N ARG A 49 9.76 14.17 11.81
CA ARG A 49 9.04 15.38 11.40
C ARG A 49 9.58 15.99 10.10
N ALA A 50 10.88 15.85 9.80
CA ALA A 50 11.45 16.35 8.57
C ALA A 50 10.97 15.54 7.36
N LYS A 51 10.96 14.21 7.48
CA LYS A 51 10.42 13.28 6.47
C LYS A 51 8.92 13.48 6.26
N LEU A 52 8.15 13.67 7.32
CA LEU A 52 6.72 13.99 7.23
C LEU A 52 6.50 15.33 6.50
N ALA A 53 7.29 16.36 6.81
CA ALA A 53 7.22 17.65 6.14
C ALA A 53 7.58 17.56 4.64
N GLN A 54 8.62 16.79 4.29
CA GLN A 54 9.03 16.57 2.91
C GLN A 54 7.96 15.81 2.12
N ALA A 55 7.43 14.71 2.68
CA ALA A 55 6.35 13.96 2.07
C ALA A 55 5.07 14.81 1.92
N LYS A 56 4.76 15.67 2.89
CA LYS A 56 3.67 16.64 2.79
C LYS A 56 3.89 17.65 1.65
N LYS A 57 5.12 18.19 1.52
CA LYS A 57 5.49 19.10 0.42
C LYS A 57 5.34 18.38 -0.93
N TYR A 58 5.81 17.14 -1.04
CA TYR A 58 5.68 16.31 -2.23
C TYR A 58 4.22 16.06 -2.63
N LEU A 59 3.36 15.67 -1.68
CA LEU A 59 1.93 15.53 -1.94
C LEU A 59 1.28 16.86 -2.36
N SER A 60 1.66 17.97 -1.73
CA SER A 60 1.06 19.29 -2.04
C SER A 60 1.26 19.75 -3.49
N ARG A 61 2.34 19.31 -4.14
CA ARG A 61 2.60 19.58 -5.57
C ARG A 61 2.01 18.54 -6.53
N GLY A 62 1.31 17.53 -6.03
CA GLY A 62 0.63 16.52 -6.84
C GLY A 62 1.34 15.17 -6.92
N GLY A 63 2.38 14.94 -6.13
CA GLY A 63 3.07 13.65 -6.08
C GLY A 63 2.19 12.52 -5.54
N GLY A 64 2.48 11.29 -5.96
CA GLY A 64 1.81 10.08 -5.48
C GLY A 64 2.62 9.35 -4.42
N ILE A 65 2.00 8.93 -3.31
CA ILE A 65 2.65 8.08 -2.30
C ILE A 65 1.97 6.71 -2.23
N VAL A 66 2.78 5.66 -2.16
CA VAL A 66 2.33 4.31 -1.80
C VAL A 66 2.95 3.89 -0.48
N ILE A 67 2.11 3.44 0.45
CA ILE A 67 2.52 2.89 1.75
C ILE A 67 2.24 1.39 1.72
N MET A 68 3.27 0.58 1.93
CA MET A 68 3.15 -0.88 1.98
C MET A 68 3.49 -1.42 3.36
N HIS A 69 2.58 -2.21 3.90
CA HIS A 69 2.75 -3.01 5.10
C HIS A 69 3.36 -2.20 6.27
N PRO A 70 4.60 -2.40 6.76
CA PRO A 70 5.03 -1.71 7.97
C PRO A 70 5.49 -0.27 7.71
N ALA A 71 5.46 0.21 6.45
CA ALA A 71 5.66 1.63 6.16
C ALA A 71 4.59 2.53 6.80
N VAL A 72 3.45 1.95 7.19
CA VAL A 72 2.35 2.59 7.92
C VAL A 72 2.66 2.85 9.41
N ILE A 73 3.83 2.39 9.88
CA ILE A 73 4.24 2.41 11.29
C ILE A 73 5.27 3.50 11.52
N ALA A 74 4.97 4.46 12.39
CA ALA A 74 5.97 5.39 12.90
C ALA A 74 6.89 4.70 13.94
N PRO A 75 8.16 5.11 14.06
CA PRO A 75 9.06 4.59 15.08
C PRO A 75 8.44 4.64 16.47
N LYS A 76 8.64 3.59 17.26
CA LYS A 76 8.14 3.51 18.63
C LYS A 76 8.63 4.71 19.44
N GLU A 77 7.78 5.23 20.34
CA GLU A 77 8.08 6.38 21.21
C GLU A 77 8.31 7.72 20.48
N SER A 78 8.16 7.78 19.14
CA SER A 78 8.26 9.03 18.38
C SER A 78 7.11 10.01 18.62
N GLY A 79 5.94 9.50 19.02
CA GLY A 79 4.71 10.28 19.15
C GLY A 79 4.14 10.75 17.82
N LEU A 80 4.58 10.18 16.69
CA LEU A 80 4.22 10.64 15.34
C LEU A 80 3.02 9.91 14.73
N ASP A 81 2.42 8.94 15.40
CA ASP A 81 1.34 8.11 14.86
C ASP A 81 0.19 8.95 14.26
N ASP A 82 -0.24 10.00 14.96
CA ASP A 82 -1.36 10.84 14.51
C ASP A 82 -0.92 11.84 13.41
N GLU A 83 0.33 12.31 13.43
CA GLU A 83 0.91 13.14 12.35
C GLU A 83 1.06 12.32 11.06
N LEU A 84 1.48 11.05 11.18
CA LEU A 84 1.56 10.12 10.07
C LEU A 84 0.16 9.81 9.53
N ALA A 85 -0.81 9.47 10.38
CA ALA A 85 -2.20 9.24 9.94
C ALA A 85 -2.78 10.48 9.23
N ALA A 86 -2.51 11.69 9.74
CA ALA A 86 -2.93 12.91 9.07
C ALA A 86 -2.33 13.04 7.66
N LEU A 87 -1.12 12.54 7.42
CA LEU A 87 -0.46 12.52 6.11
C LEU A 87 -1.01 11.42 5.20
N ILE A 88 -1.07 10.17 5.67
CA ILE A 88 -1.32 8.98 4.82
C ILE A 88 -2.75 8.41 4.93
N GLY A 89 -3.61 9.03 5.72
CA GLY A 89 -5.03 8.65 5.90
C GLY A 89 -5.26 7.96 7.24
N LEU A 90 -4.64 6.79 7.41
CA LEU A 90 -4.69 5.98 8.63
C LEU A 90 -3.29 5.45 8.91
N ALA A 91 -2.93 5.35 10.19
CA ALA A 91 -1.61 4.86 10.61
C ALA A 91 -1.70 3.87 11.78
N TRP A 92 -0.64 3.07 11.95
CA TRP A 92 -0.46 2.27 13.15
C TRP A 92 -0.37 3.15 14.39
N LYS A 93 -1.11 2.78 15.44
CA LYS A 93 -1.05 3.42 16.75
C LYS A 93 -0.32 2.52 17.73
N GLN A 94 0.82 3.00 18.24
CA GLN A 94 1.61 2.25 19.19
C GLN A 94 0.79 1.92 20.45
N GLY A 95 0.82 0.64 20.85
CA GLY A 95 0.05 0.14 22.01
C GLY A 95 -1.44 -0.10 21.76
N GLN A 96 -1.98 0.22 20.58
CA GLN A 96 -3.40 0.01 20.27
C GLN A 96 -3.60 -0.91 19.07
N THR A 97 -2.92 -0.64 17.96
CA THR A 97 -3.00 -1.47 16.75
C THR A 97 -2.39 -2.84 17.03
N ARG A 98 -3.07 -3.87 16.51
CA ARG A 98 -2.75 -5.28 16.65
C ARG A 98 -2.57 -5.90 15.28
N TRP A 99 -2.11 -7.14 15.30
CA TRP A 99 -1.88 -7.95 14.13
C TRP A 99 -2.13 -9.42 14.47
N ARG A 100 -2.30 -10.24 13.43
CA ARG A 100 -2.24 -11.70 13.50
C ARG A 100 -1.67 -12.21 12.19
N HIS A 101 -1.23 -13.46 12.14
CA HIS A 101 -1.01 -14.15 10.86
C HIS A 101 -2.21 -15.04 10.56
N GLY A 102 -2.59 -15.15 9.29
CA GLY A 102 -3.54 -16.17 8.88
C GLY A 102 -4.37 -15.79 7.67
N GLN A 103 -5.38 -16.61 7.43
CA GLN A 103 -6.27 -16.42 6.30
C GLN A 103 -7.11 -15.15 6.48
N MET A 104 -7.37 -14.49 5.36
CA MET A 104 -8.17 -13.29 5.25
C MET A 104 -9.12 -13.43 4.07
N ASP A 105 -10.39 -13.11 4.29
CA ASP A 105 -11.36 -12.90 3.23
C ASP A 105 -11.45 -11.38 2.99
N LEU A 106 -10.72 -10.90 1.98
CA LEU A 106 -10.68 -9.51 1.58
C LEU A 106 -11.97 -9.16 0.82
N LYS A 107 -12.80 -8.31 1.40
CA LYS A 107 -14.08 -7.87 0.83
C LYS A 107 -13.91 -6.54 0.11
N ILE A 108 -14.27 -6.47 -1.18
CA ILE A 108 -14.27 -5.22 -1.94
C ILE A 108 -15.45 -4.35 -1.48
N THR A 109 -15.16 -3.13 -1.02
CA THR A 109 -16.17 -2.19 -0.51
C THR A 109 -16.48 -1.04 -1.45
N ALA A 110 -15.67 -0.85 -2.50
CA ALA A 110 -15.83 0.21 -3.48
C ALA A 110 -15.67 -0.35 -4.92
N PRO A 111 -16.61 -1.18 -5.42
CA PRO A 111 -16.47 -1.88 -6.70
C PRO A 111 -16.38 -0.93 -7.90
N ASP A 112 -16.97 0.26 -7.80
CA ASP A 112 -16.93 1.29 -8.85
C ASP A 112 -15.64 2.12 -8.83
N HIS A 113 -14.82 2.01 -7.78
CA HIS A 113 -13.53 2.70 -7.75
C HIS A 113 -12.62 2.09 -8.82
N PRO A 114 -11.89 2.88 -9.64
CA PRO A 114 -11.15 2.34 -10.78
C PRO A 114 -10.03 1.36 -10.40
N ILE A 115 -9.54 1.40 -9.15
CA ILE A 115 -8.62 0.38 -8.62
C ILE A 115 -9.31 -1.00 -8.48
N CYS A 116 -10.59 -1.01 -8.09
CA CYS A 116 -11.37 -2.21 -7.80
C CYS A 116 -12.23 -2.71 -8.97
N LEU A 117 -12.32 -1.94 -10.05
CA LEU A 117 -13.23 -2.23 -11.16
C LEU A 117 -12.96 -3.62 -11.76
N GLY A 118 -14.00 -4.46 -11.81
CA GLY A 118 -13.94 -5.81 -12.36
C GLY A 118 -13.25 -6.86 -11.48
N LEU A 119 -12.93 -6.52 -10.22
CA LEU A 119 -12.44 -7.49 -9.24
C LEU A 119 -13.61 -8.29 -8.62
N PRO A 120 -13.37 -9.54 -8.17
CA PRO A 120 -14.39 -10.32 -7.47
C PRO A 120 -14.76 -9.64 -6.14
N GLU A 121 -15.97 -9.88 -5.65
CA GLU A 121 -16.45 -9.32 -4.37
C GLU A 121 -15.57 -9.71 -3.18
N THR A 122 -14.98 -10.90 -3.22
CA THR A 122 -14.10 -11.42 -2.17
C THR A 122 -12.84 -12.06 -2.77
N ILE A 123 -11.69 -11.76 -2.17
CA ILE A 123 -10.39 -12.34 -2.50
C ILE A 123 -9.84 -13.03 -1.24
N ARG A 124 -9.44 -14.31 -1.35
CA ARG A 124 -8.88 -15.06 -0.22
C ARG A 124 -7.36 -15.01 -0.24
N VAL A 125 -6.74 -14.59 0.85
CA VAL A 125 -5.28 -14.51 0.96
C VAL A 125 -4.79 -14.99 2.32
N LEU A 126 -3.49 -15.29 2.43
CA LEU A 126 -2.79 -15.59 3.67
C LEU A 126 -1.75 -14.50 3.93
N ASP A 127 -1.98 -13.64 4.93
CA ASP A 127 -1.10 -12.51 5.25
C ASP A 127 -1.24 -12.08 6.72
N GLU A 128 -0.76 -10.87 7.04
CA GLU A 128 -0.82 -10.23 8.35
C GLU A 128 -1.66 -8.93 8.29
N PRO A 129 -2.95 -8.95 8.69
CA PRO A 129 -3.74 -7.73 8.82
C PRO A 129 -3.27 -6.90 10.02
N TYR A 130 -3.50 -5.58 9.94
CA TYR A 130 -3.31 -4.62 11.04
C TYR A 130 -4.62 -3.93 11.39
N TRP A 131 -4.97 -3.87 12.68
CA TRP A 131 -6.19 -3.20 13.15
C TRP A 131 -6.23 -2.95 14.67
N PRO A 132 -7.05 -1.99 15.15
CA PRO A 132 -7.56 -0.85 14.38
C PRO A 132 -6.44 0.18 14.14
N PHE A 133 -6.57 1.00 13.10
CA PHE A 133 -5.67 2.14 12.88
C PHE A 133 -6.16 3.42 13.59
N THR A 134 -5.22 4.33 13.88
CA THR A 134 -5.56 5.73 14.22
C THR A 134 -5.76 6.55 12.95
N GLY A 135 -6.47 7.66 13.06
CA GLY A 135 -6.82 8.57 11.97
C GLY A 135 -8.32 8.70 11.76
N ASP A 136 -8.68 9.60 10.83
CA ASP A 136 -10.06 9.92 10.53
C ASP A 136 -10.56 9.06 9.36
N ARG A 137 -11.28 7.98 9.68
CA ARG A 137 -11.80 7.05 8.67
C ARG A 137 -12.80 7.69 7.71
N SER A 138 -13.40 8.84 8.05
CA SER A 138 -14.28 9.58 7.13
C SER A 138 -13.50 10.30 6.02
N LYS A 139 -12.19 10.45 6.16
CA LYS A 139 -11.28 11.11 5.19
C LYS A 139 -10.50 10.15 4.31
N VAL A 140 -10.85 8.87 4.33
CA VAL A 140 -10.27 7.86 3.44
C VAL A 140 -11.36 7.16 2.65
N THR A 141 -11.04 6.76 1.42
CA THR A 141 -11.87 5.83 0.66
C THR A 141 -11.38 4.43 0.94
N VAL A 142 -12.16 3.65 1.69
CA VAL A 142 -11.85 2.24 1.94
C VAL A 142 -12.23 1.44 0.70
N LEU A 143 -11.24 0.76 0.12
CA LEU A 143 -11.40 -0.03 -1.09
C LEU A 143 -11.69 -1.49 -0.78
N VAL A 144 -11.02 -2.00 0.24
CA VAL A 144 -11.05 -3.41 0.64
C VAL A 144 -10.95 -3.51 2.15
N THR A 145 -11.74 -4.42 2.75
CA THR A 145 -11.72 -4.72 4.19
C THR A 145 -11.47 -6.18 4.49
N SER A 146 -11.01 -6.49 5.69
CA SER A 146 -11.07 -7.84 6.30
C SER A 146 -11.81 -7.73 7.63
N ASP A 147 -12.61 -8.74 8.00
CA ASP A 147 -13.30 -8.75 9.28
C ASP A 147 -12.33 -9.19 10.38
N GLU A 148 -12.06 -8.31 11.34
CA GLU A 148 -11.08 -8.54 12.39
C GLU A 148 -11.66 -8.30 13.79
N THR A 149 -11.06 -8.94 14.80
CA THR A 149 -11.61 -8.96 16.17
C THR A 149 -11.65 -7.57 16.81
N ILE A 150 -12.74 -7.26 17.50
CA ILE A 150 -12.92 -5.95 18.15
C ILE A 150 -11.96 -5.80 19.34
N SER A 151 -11.79 -6.86 20.14
CA SER A 151 -10.87 -6.92 21.28
C SER A 151 -10.08 -8.23 21.28
N LYS A 152 -9.01 -8.33 22.08
CA LYS A 152 -8.23 -9.57 22.20
C LYS A 152 -9.08 -10.74 22.71
N ASP A 153 -10.08 -10.43 23.53
CA ASP A 153 -10.91 -11.40 24.23
C ASP A 153 -12.29 -11.59 23.59
N SER A 154 -12.58 -10.88 22.49
CA SER A 154 -13.86 -10.98 21.78
C SER A 154 -13.75 -11.84 20.54
N LYS A 155 -14.79 -12.66 20.30
CA LYS A 155 -14.99 -13.38 19.03
C LYS A 155 -15.74 -12.53 18.00
N GLU A 156 -16.32 -11.41 18.40
CA GLU A 156 -16.97 -10.49 17.47
C GLU A 156 -15.93 -9.80 16.61
N THR A 157 -16.24 -9.72 15.32
CA THR A 157 -15.40 -9.06 14.32
C THR A 157 -16.12 -7.86 13.72
N LYS A 158 -15.34 -6.96 13.12
CA LYS A 158 -15.86 -5.84 12.33
C LYS A 158 -14.94 -5.59 11.12
N PRO A 159 -15.45 -4.97 10.04
CA PRO A 159 -14.64 -4.72 8.85
C PRO A 159 -13.56 -3.67 9.09
N GLU A 160 -12.31 -4.05 8.91
CA GLU A 160 -11.13 -3.20 9.04
C GLU A 160 -10.42 -3.00 7.70
N PRO A 161 -9.87 -1.80 7.42
CA PRO A 161 -9.42 -1.42 6.09
C PRO A 161 -8.07 -2.09 5.76
N MET A 162 -8.00 -2.76 4.62
CA MET A 162 -6.80 -3.45 4.14
C MET A 162 -6.17 -2.74 2.93
N PHE A 163 -7.01 -2.12 2.11
CA PHE A 163 -6.60 -1.23 1.03
C PHE A 163 -7.46 0.03 1.11
N TYR A 164 -6.82 1.19 1.12
CA TYR A 164 -7.52 2.47 1.21
C TYR A 164 -6.71 3.58 0.56
N THR A 165 -7.41 4.60 0.08
CA THR A 165 -6.83 5.78 -0.51
C THR A 165 -7.21 7.03 0.25
N CYS A 166 -6.38 8.06 0.14
CA CYS A 166 -6.77 9.40 0.53
C CYS A 166 -6.07 10.44 -0.35
N GLU A 167 -6.67 11.61 -0.45
CA GLU A 167 -6.10 12.74 -1.19
C GLU A 167 -5.62 13.82 -0.22
N ARG A 168 -4.54 14.53 -0.61
CA ARG A 168 -3.93 15.62 0.15
C ARG A 168 -3.63 16.77 -0.79
N GLY A 169 -4.57 17.69 -0.91
CA GLY A 169 -4.51 18.73 -1.94
C GLY A 169 -4.55 18.08 -3.32
N LYS A 170 -3.47 18.21 -4.09
CA LYS A 170 -3.33 17.59 -5.41
C LYS A 170 -2.74 16.17 -5.35
N GLY A 171 -2.13 15.80 -4.23
CA GLY A 171 -1.44 14.53 -4.06
C GLY A 171 -2.38 13.40 -3.69
N ARG A 172 -1.97 12.18 -4.01
CA ARG A 172 -2.74 10.96 -3.79
C ARG A 172 -1.92 9.96 -3.00
N VAL A 173 -2.54 9.32 -2.02
CA VAL A 173 -1.93 8.27 -1.21
C VAL A 173 -2.72 6.99 -1.38
N PHE A 174 -2.03 5.90 -1.72
CA PHE A 174 -2.59 4.55 -1.73
C PHE A 174 -1.89 3.72 -0.64
N ASN A 175 -2.67 3.08 0.22
CA ASN A 175 -2.17 2.26 1.30
C ASN A 175 -2.55 0.79 1.06
N CYS A 176 -1.57 -0.09 1.22
CA CYS A 176 -1.72 -1.53 1.23
C CYS A 176 -1.22 -2.05 2.58
N VAL A 177 -2.13 -2.56 3.40
CA VAL A 177 -1.79 -3.15 4.69
C VAL A 177 -1.04 -4.47 4.53
N LEU A 178 -1.31 -5.19 3.44
CA LEU A 178 -0.72 -6.49 3.14
C LEU A 178 0.73 -6.38 2.67
N GLY A 179 1.48 -7.48 2.80
CA GLY A 179 2.86 -7.58 2.34
C GLY A 179 3.84 -8.13 3.38
N HIS A 180 3.37 -8.86 4.39
CA HIS A 180 4.24 -9.54 5.37
C HIS A 180 5.06 -10.62 4.71
N TYR A 181 4.38 -11.44 3.91
CA TYR A 181 5.00 -12.52 3.16
C TYR A 181 5.31 -12.09 1.73
N THR A 182 6.42 -12.59 1.19
CA THR A 182 6.80 -12.33 -0.19
C THR A 182 5.79 -12.87 -1.20
N TRP A 183 5.12 -13.99 -0.89
CA TRP A 183 4.09 -14.59 -1.73
C TRP A 183 2.81 -13.76 -1.84
N THR A 184 2.57 -12.79 -0.93
CA THR A 184 1.48 -11.82 -1.09
C THR A 184 1.56 -11.12 -2.44
N PHE A 185 2.78 -10.83 -2.90
CA PHE A 185 3.03 -10.19 -4.19
C PHE A 185 3.02 -11.16 -5.37
N ASP A 186 2.72 -12.44 -5.15
CA ASP A 186 2.49 -13.45 -6.19
C ASP A 186 0.99 -13.71 -6.40
N ASP A 187 0.11 -13.24 -5.50
CA ASP A 187 -1.34 -13.31 -5.70
C ASP A 187 -1.77 -12.31 -6.80
N PRO A 188 -2.44 -12.76 -7.88
CA PRO A 188 -2.79 -11.89 -9.01
C PRO A 188 -3.77 -10.78 -8.62
N TYR A 189 -4.67 -11.02 -7.66
CA TYR A 189 -5.63 -10.02 -7.20
C TYR A 189 -4.99 -8.97 -6.28
N VAL A 190 -4.06 -9.37 -5.42
CA VAL A 190 -3.27 -8.40 -4.65
C VAL A 190 -2.38 -7.58 -5.57
N ARG A 191 -1.76 -8.20 -6.58
CA ARG A 191 -0.93 -7.49 -7.56
C ARG A 191 -1.72 -6.48 -8.39
N ILE A 192 -2.93 -6.81 -8.85
CA ILE A 192 -3.72 -5.86 -9.64
C ILE A 192 -4.19 -4.69 -8.78
N LEU A 193 -4.59 -4.91 -7.52
CA LEU A 193 -4.88 -3.83 -6.56
C LEU A 193 -3.66 -2.91 -6.36
N MET A 194 -2.49 -3.50 -6.15
CA MET A 194 -1.22 -2.77 -5.98
C MET A 194 -0.84 -1.95 -7.22
N LEU A 195 -0.84 -2.57 -8.40
CA LEU A 195 -0.42 -1.93 -9.64
C LEU A 195 -1.39 -0.82 -10.05
N ARG A 196 -2.70 -1.04 -9.91
CA ARG A 196 -3.71 -0.01 -10.14
C ARG A 196 -3.63 1.10 -9.11
N GLY A 197 -3.38 0.77 -7.84
CA GLY A 197 -3.16 1.74 -6.77
C GLY A 197 -1.95 2.63 -7.00
N MET A 198 -0.83 2.05 -7.45
CA MET A 198 0.37 2.78 -7.86
C MET A 198 0.09 3.74 -9.02
N ALA A 199 -0.56 3.26 -10.09
CA ALA A 199 -0.88 4.11 -11.23
C ALA A 199 -1.88 5.23 -10.87
N TRP A 200 -2.91 4.91 -10.07
CA TRP A 200 -3.87 5.91 -9.57
C TRP A 200 -3.19 6.99 -8.72
N ALA A 201 -2.29 6.60 -7.81
CA ALA A 201 -1.56 7.51 -6.95
C ALA A 201 -0.61 8.41 -7.77
N ALA A 202 -0.02 7.89 -8.84
CA ALA A 202 0.82 8.65 -9.77
C ALA A 202 0.05 9.61 -10.69
N GLY A 203 -1.28 9.73 -10.56
CA GLY A 203 -2.08 10.60 -11.44
C GLY A 203 -2.40 9.99 -12.80
N GLU A 204 -2.08 8.73 -13.01
CA GLU A 204 -2.12 8.04 -14.31
C GLU A 204 -3.33 7.13 -14.44
N SER A 205 -3.56 6.58 -15.65
CA SER A 205 -4.60 5.57 -15.85
C SER A 205 -4.34 4.35 -14.95
N PRO A 206 -5.26 3.97 -14.05
CA PRO A 206 -5.07 2.83 -13.16
C PRO A 206 -4.73 1.53 -13.90
N TYR A 207 -5.25 1.38 -15.11
CA TYR A 207 -5.13 0.16 -15.90
C TYR A 207 -3.81 0.02 -16.68
N ARG A 208 -2.93 1.03 -16.66
CA ARG A 208 -1.69 1.04 -17.48
C ARG A 208 -0.73 -0.11 -17.14
N PHE A 209 -0.85 -0.69 -15.95
CA PHE A 209 -0.01 -1.78 -15.47
C PHE A 209 -0.74 -3.13 -15.41
N ASP A 210 -2.00 -3.22 -15.83
CA ASP A 210 -2.76 -4.48 -15.87
C ASP A 210 -2.01 -5.61 -16.64
N PRO A 211 -1.33 -5.35 -17.79
CA PRO A 211 -0.55 -6.39 -18.48
C PRO A 211 0.64 -6.95 -17.67
N LEU A 212 1.05 -6.27 -16.59
CA LEU A 212 2.13 -6.73 -15.71
C LEU A 212 1.65 -7.63 -14.57
N VAL A 213 0.32 -7.77 -14.37
CA VAL A 213 -0.26 -8.48 -13.22
C VAL A 213 0.26 -9.92 -13.15
N LEU A 214 0.19 -10.68 -14.25
CA LEU A 214 0.58 -12.09 -14.27
C LEU A 214 2.07 -12.33 -14.55
N ARG A 215 2.86 -11.25 -14.74
CA ARG A 215 4.25 -11.40 -15.13
C ARG A 215 5.09 -12.04 -14.02
N GLY A 216 5.73 -13.16 -14.35
CA GLY A 216 6.59 -13.88 -13.42
C GLY A 216 5.84 -14.75 -12.41
N ILE A 217 4.50 -14.74 -12.43
CA ILE A 217 3.71 -15.70 -11.67
C ILE A 217 3.65 -17.01 -12.43
N LYS A 218 3.93 -18.11 -11.74
CA LYS A 218 3.52 -19.45 -12.18
C LYS A 218 2.12 -19.68 -11.62
N LEU A 219 1.10 -19.55 -12.46
CA LEU A 219 -0.24 -19.97 -12.08
C LEU A 219 -0.22 -21.49 -11.94
N ALA A 220 -0.82 -22.02 -10.88
CA ALA A 220 -1.07 -23.45 -10.81
C ALA A 220 -1.99 -23.84 -11.98
N GLU A 221 -1.65 -24.94 -12.65
CA GLU A 221 -2.49 -25.55 -13.69
C GLU A 221 -3.80 -26.10 -13.10
#